data_AF-A0A5R2NAF7-F1
#
_entry.id   AF-A0A5R2NAF7-F1
#
_cell.length_a   1.000
_cell.length_b   1.000
_cell.length_c   1.000
_cell.angle_alpha   90.00
_cell.angle_beta   90.00
_cell.angle_gamma   90.00
#
_symmetry.space_group_name_H-M   'P 1'
#
loop_
_entity.id
_entity.type
_entity.pdbx_description
1 polymer ?
#
loop_
_entity_poly.entity_id
_entity_poly.type
_entity_poly.pdbx_seq_one_letter_code
_entity_poly.pdbx_strand_id
1 'polypeptide(L)' 'AFGKPAIVYLTDEAEAAYAGQISARPLWLRSLLMEPDRRDWVYWQYHNRGRVDGIEGDVDLNVLQGGPQKLAALLAPIP' A
#
# COMPACT_ATOMS: atom_id res chain seq x y z
N ALA A 1 20.98 -5.16 -1.02
CA ALA A 1 19.54 -5.07 -1.37
C ALA A 1 18.84 -6.35 -0.93
N PHE A 2 17.56 -6.30 -0.53
CA PHE A 2 16.83 -7.45 0.05
C PHE A 2 16.37 -8.51 -0.96
N GLY A 3 16.65 -8.34 -2.25
CA GLY A 3 16.26 -9.25 -3.34
C GLY A 3 14.75 -9.35 -3.62
N LYS A 4 13.90 -8.68 -2.83
CA LYS A 4 12.44 -8.65 -3.02
C LYS A 4 12.01 -7.48 -3.92
N PRO A 5 10.97 -7.63 -4.74
CA PRO A 5 10.34 -6.50 -5.43
C PRO A 5 9.86 -5.45 -4.41
N ALA A 6 10.27 -4.20 -4.61
CA ALA A 6 9.81 -3.10 -3.78
C ALA A 6 8.33 -2.77 -4.05
N ILE A 7 7.57 -2.55 -2.98
CA ILE A 7 6.22 -1.97 -3.03
C ILE A 7 6.39 -0.44 -3.01
N VAL A 8 5.71 0.26 -3.90
CA VAL A 8 5.77 1.73 -3.98
C VAL A 8 4.54 2.31 -3.31
N TYR A 9 4.76 3.11 -2.27
CA TYR A 9 3.70 3.89 -1.64
C TYR A 9 3.48 5.21 -2.39
N LEU A 10 2.23 5.53 -2.72
CA LEU A 10 1.86 6.70 -3.51
C LEU A 10 0.70 7.48 -2.91
N THR A 11 0.83 8.80 -2.93
CA THR A 11 -0.31 9.73 -2.82
C THR A 11 -0.74 10.15 -4.22
N ASP A 12 -1.96 10.69 -4.35
CA ASP A 12 -2.48 11.21 -5.61
C ASP A 12 -1.53 12.26 -6.24
N GLU A 13 -0.92 13.13 -5.43
CA GLU A 13 0.02 14.14 -5.92
C GLU A 13 1.32 13.52 -6.44
N ALA A 14 1.83 12.48 -5.77
CA ALA A 14 3.03 11.77 -6.20
C ALA A 14 2.76 10.98 -7.48
N GLU A 15 1.59 10.34 -7.59
CA GLU A 15 1.17 9.68 -8.81
C GLU A 15 1.09 10.68 -9.97
N ALA A 16 0.44 11.82 -9.78
CA ALA A 16 0.34 12.86 -10.81
C ALA A 16 1.72 13.41 -11.25
N ALA A 17 2.66 13.57 -10.31
CA ALA A 17 3.99 14.12 -10.60
C ALA A 17 4.93 13.11 -11.28
N TYR A 18 4.81 11.82 -10.96
CA TYR A 18 5.79 10.80 -11.35
C TYR A 18 5.20 9.67 -12.21
N ALA A 19 3.96 9.81 -12.67
CA ALA A 19 3.33 8.86 -13.60
C ALA A 19 4.25 8.56 -14.79
N GLY A 20 4.38 7.27 -15.12
CA GLY A 20 5.23 6.79 -16.22
C GLY A 20 6.74 6.80 -15.94
N GLN A 21 7.21 7.44 -14.87
CA GLN A 21 8.61 7.40 -14.44
C GLN A 21 8.86 6.27 -13.41
N ILE A 22 7.81 5.87 -12.70
CA ILE A 22 7.85 4.73 -11.79
C ILE A 22 7.70 3.45 -12.61
N SER A 23 8.74 2.61 -12.61
CA SER A 23 8.65 1.28 -13.22
C SER A 23 7.50 0.49 -12.63
N ALA A 24 6.86 -0.36 -13.44
CA ALA A 24 5.77 -1.23 -12.99
C ALA A 24 6.18 -2.01 -11.73
N ARG A 25 5.54 -1.71 -10.60
CA ARG A 25 5.79 -2.26 -9.28
C ARG A 25 4.46 -2.41 -8.54
N PRO A 26 4.37 -3.33 -7.56
CA PRO A 26 3.21 -3.39 -6.68
C PRO A 26 2.98 -2.06 -5.97
N LEU A 27 1.73 -1.60 -5.93
CA LEU A 27 1.39 -0.28 -5.38
C LEU A 27 0.80 -0.39 -3.98
N TRP A 28 1.10 0.59 -3.14
CA TRP A 28 0.41 0.89 -1.90
C TRP A 28 -0.17 2.30 -2.04
N LEU A 29 -1.45 2.40 -2.34
CA LEU A 29 -2.08 3.69 -2.59
C LEU A 29 -2.57 4.31 -1.28
N ARG A 30 -2.41 5.62 -1.14
CA ARG A 30 -3.09 6.40 -0.11
C ARG A 30 -4.23 7.16 -0.74
N SER A 31 -5.44 6.83 -0.32
CA SER A 31 -6.64 7.63 -0.59
C SER A 31 -7.49 7.66 0.66
N LEU A 32 -7.58 8.84 1.31
CA LEU A 32 -8.19 8.98 2.64
C LEU A 32 -9.69 9.31 2.59
N LEU A 33 -10.17 9.83 1.47
CA LEU A 33 -11.55 10.32 1.33
C LEU A 33 -12.46 9.28 0.68
N MET A 34 -11.93 8.48 -0.24
CA MET A 34 -12.69 7.52 -1.02
C MET A 34 -11.84 6.29 -1.35
N GLU A 35 -12.49 5.22 -1.79
CA GLU A 35 -11.80 4.07 -2.36
C GLU A 35 -11.06 4.50 -3.65
N PRO A 36 -9.85 3.99 -3.91
CA PRO A 36 -9.19 4.19 -5.20
C PRO A 36 -10.07 3.72 -6.37
N ASP A 37 -10.10 4.50 -7.45
CA ASP A 37 -10.86 4.17 -8.68
C ASP A 37 -10.25 3.03 -9.51
N ARG A 38 -9.10 2.52 -9.07
CA ARG A 38 -8.30 1.44 -9.65
C ARG A 38 -8.06 0.31 -8.65
N ARG A 39 -7.76 -0.88 -9.15
CA ARG A 39 -7.65 -2.14 -8.36
C ARG A 39 -6.32 -2.86 -8.48
N ASP A 40 -5.32 -2.23 -9.08
CA ASP A 40 -3.97 -2.77 -9.27
C ASP A 40 -3.02 -2.45 -8.10
N TRP A 41 -3.58 -2.06 -6.96
CA TRP A 41 -2.86 -1.91 -5.70
C TRP A 41 -2.81 -3.23 -4.91
N VAL A 42 -1.85 -3.32 -4.00
CA VAL A 42 -1.72 -4.42 -3.04
C VAL A 42 -2.18 -3.98 -1.67
N TYR A 43 -1.79 -2.76 -1.27
CA TYR A 43 -2.27 -2.11 -0.06
C TYR A 43 -3.00 -0.81 -0.37
N TRP A 44 -4.00 -0.48 0.44
CA TRP A 44 -4.65 0.82 0.43
C TRP A 44 -4.63 1.40 1.84
N GLN A 45 -4.02 2.57 2.01
CA GLN A 45 -4.16 3.39 3.20
C GLN A 45 -5.43 4.23 3.10
N TYR A 46 -6.43 3.89 3.92
CA TYR A 46 -7.76 4.50 3.87
C TYR A 46 -8.02 5.51 4.99
N HIS A 47 -7.17 5.54 6.02
CA HIS A 47 -7.34 6.43 7.16
C HIS A 47 -5.98 6.75 7.80
N ASN A 48 -5.77 7.99 8.25
CA ASN A 48 -4.50 8.41 8.88
C ASN A 48 -4.61 8.82 10.35
N ARG A 49 -5.82 8.84 10.90
CA ARG A 49 -6.10 9.14 12.32
C ARG A 49 -6.86 8.02 13.02
N GLY A 50 -6.52 6.77 12.68
CA GLY A 50 -7.14 5.60 13.27
C GLY A 50 -6.82 5.48 14.76
N ARG A 51 -7.56 4.61 15.45
CA ARG A 51 -7.26 4.18 16.82
C ARG A 51 -7.26 2.65 16.82
N VAL A 52 -6.21 2.07 17.37
CA VAL A 52 -6.03 0.62 17.51
C VAL A 52 -5.55 0.37 18.93
N ASP A 53 -6.17 -0.59 19.61
CA ASP A 53 -5.76 -0.97 20.97
C ASP A 53 -4.27 -1.32 21.00
N GLY A 54 -3.54 -0.71 21.94
CA GLY A 54 -2.09 -0.86 22.05
C GLY A 54 -1.27 0.15 21.25
N ILE A 55 -1.89 1.08 20.51
CA ILE A 55 -1.20 2.19 19.85
C ILE A 55 -1.67 3.52 20.46
N GLU A 56 -0.73 4.25 21.07
CA GLU A 56 -0.97 5.61 21.57
C GLU A 56 -0.89 6.62 20.43
N GLY A 57 -1.96 7.40 20.23
CA GLY A 57 -2.03 8.47 19.22
C GLY A 57 -2.72 8.07 17.91
N ASP A 58 -2.52 8.88 16.88
CA ASP A 58 -3.03 8.65 15.52
C ASP A 58 -2.24 7.51 14.83
N VAL A 59 -2.94 6.57 14.19
CA VAL A 59 -2.33 5.51 13.39
C VAL A 59 -2.97 5.36 12.01
N ASP A 60 -2.15 5.07 11.01
CA ASP A 60 -2.60 4.78 9.66
C ASP A 60 -3.26 3.41 9.57
N LEU A 61 -4.49 3.38 9.05
CA LEU A 61 -5.23 2.15 8.80
C LEU A 61 -5.14 1.77 7.32
N ASN A 62 -4.88 0.49 7.08
CA ASN A 62 -4.62 -0.04 5.76
C ASN A 62 -5.39 -1.34 5.53
N VAL A 63 -5.75 -1.60 4.28
CA VAL A 63 -6.30 -2.88 3.85
C VAL A 63 -5.38 -3.56 2.84
N LEU A 64 -5.29 -4.89 2.92
CA LEU A 64 -4.57 -5.74 1.97
C LEU A 64 -5.57 -6.37 0.99
N GLN A 65 -5.38 -6.16 -0.30
CA GLN A 65 -6.17 -6.83 -1.32
C GLN A 65 -5.80 -8.31 -1.39
N GLY A 66 -6.81 -9.20 -1.33
CA GLY A 66 -6.61 -10.65 -1.45
C GLY A 66 -6.23 -11.38 -0.16
N GLY A 67 -6.26 -10.71 1.00
CA GLY A 67 -6.27 -11.35 2.31
C GLY A 67 -5.02 -12.19 2.66
N PRO A 68 -5.15 -13.19 3.56
CA PRO A 68 -4.01 -13.96 4.09
C PRO A 68 -3.17 -14.66 3.02
N GLN A 69 -3.78 -15.12 1.92
CA GLN A 69 -3.06 -15.76 0.82
C GLN A 69 -2.12 -14.77 0.12
N LYS A 70 -2.58 -13.53 -0.11
CA LYS A 70 -1.72 -12.47 -0.65
C LYS A 70 -0.59 -12.14 0.31
N LEU A 71 -0.87 -12.07 1.61
CA LEU A 71 0.15 -11.81 2.63
C LEU A 71 1.24 -12.88 2.61
N ALA A 72 0.86 -14.17 2.58
CA ALA A 72 1.80 -15.27 2.48
C ALA A 72 2.71 -15.17 1.25
N ALA A 73 2.15 -14.81 0.09
CA ALA A 73 2.92 -14.61 -1.13
C ALA A 73 3.93 -13.46 -1.05
N LEU A 74 3.59 -12.35 -0.37
CA LEU A 74 4.51 -11.22 -0.15
C LEU A 74 5.66 -11.57 0.82
N LEU A 75 5.39 -12.45 1.77
CA LEU A 75 6.36 -12.88 2.79
C LEU A 75 7.29 -13.98 2.28
N ALA A 76 6.88 -14.73 1.24
CA ALA A 76 7.65 -15.83 0.67
C ALA A 76 9.13 -15.45 0.41
N PRO A 77 10.06 -16.39 0.66
CA PRO A 77 11.47 -16.19 0.32
C PRO A 77 11.64 -16.06 -1.21
N ILE A 78 12.68 -15.36 -1.62
CA ILE A 78 13.05 -15.25 -3.03
C ILE A 78 13.66 -16.60 -3.44
N PRO A 79 13.28 -17.16 -4.61
CA PRO A 79 13.91 -18.36 -5.13
C PRO A 79 15.42 -18.23 -5.33
#